data_AF-A0A5N6PZ19-F1
#
_entry.id   AF-A0A5N6PZ19-F1
#
_cell.length_a   1.000
_cell.length_b   1.000
_cell.length_c   1.000
_cell.angle_alpha   90.00
_cell.angle_beta   90.00
_cell.angle_gamma   90.00
#
_symmetry.space_group_name_H-M   'P 1'
#
loop_
_entity.id
_entity.type
_entity.pdbx_description
1 polymer ?
#
loop_
_entity_poly.entity_id
_entity_poly.type
_entity_poly.pdbx_seq_one_letter_code
_entity_poly.pdbx_strand_id
1 'polypeptide(L)'
;MADQAEQYIYQRFPYLRLDDTPSSSVKSVGRNSYCMVVTDDFSRYTWVFFLSTKDETVEILKSFILRVENKSDHNVKIISAPKTPQQNGVAERRNRTLIEAARTMLSDAKLPITFWAKAVNTACYVQNRILVVKSHGMTPYEIWHKRKPFIGFLKPFGCQCTILNTKDHLAKFTEKLARSYFVGYSSHAKAYRVYIKDSRIIEESANVQFNEHTINKPGTSPDWLFDLNELTSTFNLLKEYVPELQTTTSDSI
;
A
#
# COMPACT_ATOMS: atom_id res chain seq x y z
N MET A 1 -12.98 11.64 -33.11
CA MET A 1 -11.63 11.82 -32.52
C MET A 1 -11.85 12.21 -31.07
N ALA A 2 -11.57 11.43 -30.03
CA ALA A 2 -10.65 10.31 -29.88
C ALA A 2 -11.35 9.09 -29.26
N ASP A 3 -11.13 7.93 -29.86
CA ASP A 3 -11.42 6.61 -29.30
C ASP A 3 -10.24 6.25 -28.39
N GLN A 4 -10.31 6.63 -27.11
CA GLN A 4 -9.30 6.24 -26.12
C GLN A 4 -9.72 4.93 -25.47
N ALA A 5 -9.27 3.83 -26.09
CA ALA A 5 -9.25 2.54 -25.42
C ALA A 5 -8.32 2.63 -24.20
N GLU A 6 -8.89 2.84 -23.02
CA GLU A 6 -8.16 2.67 -21.76
C GLU A 6 -7.76 1.19 -21.66
N GLN A 7 -6.46 0.95 -21.81
CA GLN A 7 -5.86 -0.37 -21.74
C GLN A 7 -5.53 -0.61 -20.28
N TYR A 8 -6.42 -1.31 -19.58
CA TYR A 8 -6.13 -1.74 -18.21
C TYR A 8 -5.14 -2.90 -18.28
N ILE A 9 -3.94 -2.75 -17.74
CA ILE A 9 -3.03 -3.88 -17.51
C ILE A 9 -3.28 -4.41 -16.11
N TYR A 10 -3.96 -5.56 -16.03
CA TYR A 10 -4.05 -6.34 -14.81
C TYR A 10 -2.92 -7.34 -14.80
N GLN A 11 -1.94 -7.21 -13.91
CA GLN A 11 -0.99 -8.29 -13.71
C GLN A 11 -1.52 -9.23 -12.63
N ARG A 12 -1.77 -10.50 -13.00
CA ARG A 12 -1.84 -11.58 -12.02
C ARG A 12 -0.44 -11.69 -11.42
N PHE A 13 -0.29 -11.44 -10.12
CA PHE A 13 0.89 -11.87 -9.39
C PHE A 13 0.76 -13.36 -9.09
N PRO A 14 1.55 -14.23 -9.72
CA PRO A 14 2.35 -15.17 -9.00
C PRO A 14 3.74 -14.55 -8.88
N TYR A 15 4.37 -14.82 -7.74
CA TYR A 15 5.69 -14.40 -7.31
C TYR A 15 5.72 -13.13 -6.43
N LEU A 16 6.07 -13.10 -5.14
CA LEU A 16 6.55 -14.07 -4.13
C LEU A 16 6.96 -15.43 -4.68
N ARG A 17 8.18 -15.46 -5.23
CA ARG A 17 8.87 -16.68 -5.68
C ARG A 17 8.58 -17.80 -4.69
N LEU A 18 7.87 -18.84 -5.17
CA LEU A 18 8.11 -20.21 -4.75
C LEU A 18 9.53 -20.51 -5.23
N ASP A 19 10.50 -20.19 -4.40
CA ASP A 19 11.70 -21.00 -4.18
C ASP A 19 11.87 -20.96 -2.67
N ASP A 20 12.07 -22.14 -2.09
CA ASP A 20 12.12 -22.48 -0.68
C ASP A 20 12.97 -21.55 0.19
N THR A 21 12.45 -20.36 0.44
CA THR A 21 12.99 -19.40 1.38
C THR A 21 11.80 -18.84 2.17
N PRO A 22 11.83 -18.93 3.51
CA PRO A 22 10.71 -18.55 4.35
C PRO A 22 10.54 -17.03 4.31
N SER A 23 9.75 -16.55 3.35
CA SER A 23 9.56 -15.12 3.10
C SER A 23 8.62 -14.53 4.16
N SER A 24 9.23 -13.94 5.19
CA SER A 24 8.67 -13.23 6.37
C SER A 24 7.84 -14.06 7.35
N SER A 25 8.29 -14.14 8.61
CA SER A 25 7.44 -14.60 9.73
C SER A 25 6.46 -13.52 10.20
N VAL A 26 6.57 -12.30 9.68
CA VAL A 26 5.98 -11.11 10.28
C VAL A 26 4.64 -10.73 9.64
N LYS A 27 3.56 -11.20 10.29
CA LYS A 27 2.19 -10.86 9.95
C LYS A 27 1.87 -9.40 10.28
N SER A 28 1.07 -8.75 9.44
CA SER A 28 0.55 -7.40 9.75
C SER A 28 -0.41 -7.40 10.94
N VAL A 29 -0.77 -6.22 11.47
CA VAL A 29 -1.83 -6.05 12.50
C VAL A 29 -3.16 -6.71 12.08
N GLY A 30 -3.42 -6.82 10.76
CA GLY A 30 -4.59 -7.51 10.21
C GLY A 30 -4.37 -8.99 9.88
N ARG A 31 -3.25 -9.58 10.31
CA ARG A 31 -2.79 -10.94 9.98
C ARG A 31 -2.54 -11.23 8.50
N ASN A 32 -2.51 -10.20 7.65
CA ASN A 32 -2.12 -10.34 6.26
C ASN A 32 -0.62 -10.59 6.14
N SER A 33 -0.25 -11.45 5.20
CA SER A 33 1.12 -11.81 4.83
C SER A 33 1.47 -11.39 3.40
N TYR A 34 0.46 -11.04 2.60
CA TYR A 34 0.61 -10.77 1.16
C TYR A 34 0.03 -9.41 0.78
N CYS A 35 0.60 -8.79 -0.26
CA CYS A 35 0.11 -7.56 -0.87
C CYS A 35 0.02 -7.75 -2.38
N MET A 36 -1.15 -7.50 -2.95
CA MET A 36 -1.40 -7.44 -4.39
C MET A 36 -1.55 -5.98 -4.82
N VAL A 37 -0.81 -5.56 -5.85
CA VAL A 37 -0.79 -4.17 -6.33
C VAL A 37 -1.28 -4.09 -7.77
N VAL A 38 -2.47 -3.55 -8.00
CA VAL A 38 -3.02 -3.40 -9.35
C VAL A 38 -2.83 -1.96 -9.80
N THR A 39 -2.31 -1.72 -11.00
CA THR A 39 -2.10 -0.36 -11.52
C THR A 39 -2.74 -0.23 -12.89
N ASP A 40 -3.57 0.80 -13.08
CA ASP A 40 -4.09 1.17 -14.38
C ASP A 40 -2.98 1.80 -15.23
N ASP A 41 -2.91 1.45 -16.50
CA ASP A 41 -1.81 1.84 -17.37
C ASP A 41 -1.97 3.25 -17.93
N PHE A 42 -3.21 3.69 -18.13
CA PHE A 42 -3.50 5.02 -18.65
C PHE A 42 -3.33 6.07 -17.55
N SER A 43 -4.12 5.95 -16.48
CA SER A 43 -4.12 6.90 -15.36
C SER A 43 -2.95 6.71 -14.39
N ARG A 44 -2.26 5.56 -14.42
CA ARG A 44 -1.30 5.16 -13.39
C ARG A 44 -1.92 5.07 -11.99
N TYR A 45 -3.24 4.98 -11.91
CA TYR A 45 -3.95 4.83 -10.64
C TYR A 45 -3.69 3.44 -10.07
N THR A 46 -3.25 3.39 -8.82
CA THR A 46 -2.87 2.13 -8.17
C THR A 46 -3.87 1.74 -7.08
N TRP A 47 -4.22 0.47 -7.02
CA TRP A 47 -4.95 -0.16 -5.92
C TRP A 47 -4.05 -1.18 -5.23
N VAL A 48 -4.19 -1.30 -3.91
CA VAL A 48 -3.50 -2.31 -3.12
C VAL A 48 -4.51 -3.16 -2.35
N PHE A 49 -4.29 -4.46 -2.33
CA PHE A 49 -5.10 -5.45 -1.62
C PHE A 49 -4.17 -6.26 -0.72
N PHE A 50 -4.61 -6.54 0.50
CA PHE A 50 -3.84 -7.31 1.48
C PHE A 50 -4.52 -8.63 1.71
N LEU A 51 -3.75 -9.72 1.69
CA LEU A 51 -4.26 -11.09 1.73
C LEU A 51 -3.58 -11.87 2.85
N SER A 52 -4.31 -12.81 3.44
CA SER A 52 -3.75 -13.73 4.43
C SER A 52 -3.09 -14.93 3.75
N THR A 53 -3.70 -15.43 2.67
CA THR A 53 -3.16 -16.49 1.80
C THR A 53 -3.13 -16.06 0.34
N LYS A 54 -2.35 -16.79 -0.49
CA LYS A 54 -2.26 -16.50 -1.94
C LYS A 54 -3.55 -16.84 -2.69
N ASP A 55 -4.34 -17.80 -2.20
CA ASP A 55 -5.52 -18.32 -2.91
C ASP A 55 -6.68 -17.32 -2.96
N GLU A 56 -6.75 -16.39 -2.01
CA GLU A 56 -7.70 -15.26 -1.98
C GLU A 56 -7.62 -14.36 -3.24
N THR A 57 -6.49 -14.38 -3.95
CA THR A 57 -6.20 -13.52 -5.11
C THR A 57 -7.29 -13.59 -6.17
N VAL A 58 -7.77 -14.79 -6.50
CA VAL A 58 -8.70 -14.99 -7.63
C VAL A 58 -10.05 -14.33 -7.35
N GLU A 59 -10.57 -14.48 -6.14
CA GLU A 59 -11.86 -13.93 -5.75
C GLU A 59 -11.82 -12.41 -5.62
N ILE A 60 -10.74 -11.87 -5.03
CA ILE A 60 -10.52 -10.43 -4.95
C ILE A 60 -10.42 -9.83 -6.35
N LEU A 61 -9.67 -10.47 -7.25
CA LEU A 61 -9.50 -9.98 -8.61
C LEU A 61 -10.81 -9.97 -9.40
N LYS A 62 -11.61 -11.05 -9.32
CA LYS A 62 -12.95 -11.11 -9.93
C LYS A 62 -13.84 -9.97 -9.42
N SER A 63 -13.91 -9.81 -8.11
CA SER A 63 -14.70 -8.75 -7.47
C SER A 63 -14.22 -7.35 -7.83
N PHE A 64 -12.92 -7.18 -8.02
CA PHE A 64 -12.32 -5.91 -8.41
C PHE A 64 -12.62 -5.57 -9.87
N ILE A 65 -12.46 -6.52 -10.80
CA ILE A 65 -12.78 -6.35 -12.23
C ILE A 65 -14.24 -5.92 -12.37
N LEU A 66 -15.17 -6.67 -11.77
CA LEU A 66 -16.59 -6.33 -11.79
C LEU A 66 -16.85 -4.92 -11.24
N ARG A 67 -16.14 -4.50 -10.20
CA ARG A 67 -16.30 -3.16 -9.62
C ARG A 67 -15.76 -2.07 -10.53
N VAL A 68 -14.66 -2.32 -11.23
CA VAL A 68 -14.10 -1.38 -12.20
C VAL A 68 -15.06 -1.27 -13.37
N GLU A 69 -15.44 -2.36 -14.01
CA GLU A 69 -16.35 -2.37 -15.17
C GLU A 69 -17.73 -1.76 -14.88
N ASN A 70 -18.24 -1.87 -13.65
CA ASN A 70 -19.48 -1.20 -13.26
C ASN A 70 -19.33 0.31 -13.02
N LYS A 71 -18.11 0.80 -12.78
CA LYS A 71 -17.82 2.21 -12.43
C LYS A 71 -17.15 2.99 -13.55
N SER A 72 -16.36 2.33 -14.37
CA SER A 72 -15.87 2.83 -15.65
C SER A 72 -16.86 2.42 -16.72
N ASP A 73 -17.17 3.30 -17.67
CA ASP A 73 -17.94 2.94 -18.87
C ASP A 73 -17.09 2.09 -19.86
N HIS A 74 -16.18 1.28 -19.31
CA HIS A 74 -15.12 0.59 -20.01
C HIS A 74 -14.98 -0.84 -19.48
N ASN A 75 -14.89 -1.78 -20.41
CA ASN A 75 -14.60 -3.19 -20.12
C ASN A 75 -13.09 -3.41 -19.94
N VAL A 76 -12.74 -4.33 -19.06
CA VAL A 76 -11.36 -4.76 -18.86
C VAL A 76 -10.92 -5.59 -20.06
N LYS A 77 -10.01 -5.04 -20.89
CA LYS A 77 -9.62 -5.68 -22.15
C LYS A 77 -8.51 -6.72 -22.01
N ILE A 78 -7.51 -6.50 -21.14
CA ILE A 78 -6.31 -7.36 -21.08
C ILE A 78 -5.87 -7.59 -19.63
N ILE A 79 -5.58 -8.84 -19.30
CA ILE A 79 -4.88 -9.20 -18.08
C ILE A 79 -3.49 -9.69 -18.50
N SER A 80 -2.45 -8.94 -18.14
CA SER A 80 -1.06 -9.32 -18.40
C SER A 80 -0.74 -10.64 -17.70
N ALA A 81 -0.18 -11.56 -18.50
CA ALA A 81 0.26 -12.84 -18.03
C ALA A 81 1.46 -12.69 -17.08
N PRO A 82 1.60 -13.61 -16.11
CA PRO A 82 2.81 -13.69 -15.30
C PRO A 82 4.06 -13.83 -16.17
N LYS A 83 5.18 -13.22 -15.76
CA LYS A 83 6.52 -13.39 -16.36
C LYS A 83 6.71 -12.83 -17.78
N THR A 84 6.09 -11.70 -18.13
CA THR A 84 6.49 -10.88 -19.29
C THR A 84 7.25 -9.63 -18.82
N PRO A 85 8.58 -9.68 -18.60
CA PRO A 85 9.37 -8.56 -18.05
C PRO A 85 9.17 -7.23 -18.79
N GLN A 86 8.95 -7.30 -20.11
CA GLN A 86 8.77 -6.14 -20.98
C GLN A 86 7.48 -5.35 -20.66
N GLN A 87 6.45 -6.00 -20.12
CA GLN A 87 5.17 -5.36 -19.77
C GLN A 87 5.10 -4.95 -18.29
N ASN A 88 5.98 -5.46 -17.43
CA ASN A 88 5.86 -5.32 -15.97
C ASN A 88 6.69 -4.18 -15.36
N GLY A 89 7.56 -3.53 -16.15
CA GLY A 89 8.49 -2.53 -15.63
C GLY A 89 7.81 -1.34 -14.93
N VAL A 90 6.59 -0.95 -15.32
CA VAL A 90 5.86 0.13 -14.64
C VAL A 90 5.34 -0.32 -13.27
N ALA A 91 4.71 -1.50 -13.20
CA ALA A 91 4.20 -2.07 -11.96
C ALA A 91 5.34 -2.36 -10.96
N GLU A 92 6.46 -2.91 -11.42
CA GLU A 92 7.63 -3.18 -10.58
C GLU A 92 8.21 -1.89 -9.97
N ARG A 93 8.38 -0.84 -10.77
CA ARG A 93 8.82 0.48 -10.27
C ARG A 93 7.82 1.06 -9.28
N ARG A 94 6.51 0.89 -9.54
CA ARG A 94 5.45 1.34 -8.64
C ARG A 94 5.50 0.62 -7.30
N ASN A 95 5.69 -0.70 -7.32
CA ASN A 95 5.82 -1.52 -6.12
C ASN A 95 7.03 -1.08 -5.29
N ARG A 96 8.20 -0.92 -5.92
CA ARG A 96 9.40 -0.40 -5.24
C ARG A 96 9.13 0.93 -4.54
N THR A 97 8.50 1.85 -5.26
CA THR A 97 8.18 3.19 -4.72
C THR A 97 7.20 3.11 -3.54
N LEU A 98 6.23 2.20 -3.56
CA LEU A 98 5.29 2.02 -2.45
C LEU A 98 5.95 1.42 -1.21
N ILE A 99 6.82 0.43 -1.40
CA ILE A 99 7.54 -0.26 -0.33
C ILE A 99 8.54 0.69 0.35
N GLU A 100 9.32 1.44 -0.43
CA GLU A 100 10.25 2.45 0.11
C GLU A 100 9.52 3.57 0.85
N ALA A 101 8.39 4.04 0.32
CA ALA A 101 7.56 5.03 1.01
C ALA A 101 7.00 4.49 2.33
N ALA A 102 6.48 3.25 2.34
CA ALA A 102 5.96 2.61 3.54
C ALA A 102 7.05 2.41 4.60
N ARG A 103 8.25 1.98 4.19
CA ARG A 103 9.44 1.87 5.05
C ARG A 103 9.77 3.21 5.70
N THR A 104 9.82 4.27 4.89
CA THR A 104 10.12 5.62 5.38
C THR A 104 9.05 6.10 6.38
N MET A 105 7.77 5.89 6.07
CA MET A 105 6.64 6.24 6.96
C MET A 105 6.72 5.51 8.31
N LEU A 106 7.08 4.22 8.33
CA LEU A 106 7.22 3.45 9.57
C LEU A 106 8.41 3.93 10.40
N SER A 107 9.54 4.21 9.75
CA SER A 107 10.75 4.68 10.40
C SER A 107 10.58 6.05 11.05
N ASP A 108 9.91 6.98 10.35
CA ASP A 108 9.58 8.31 10.84
C ASP A 108 8.61 8.24 12.03
N ALA A 109 7.54 7.44 11.87
CA ALA A 109 6.54 7.24 12.90
C ALA A 109 7.02 6.45 14.13
N LYS A 110 8.21 5.84 14.09
CA LYS A 110 8.70 4.88 15.10
C LYS A 110 7.68 3.78 15.40
N LEU A 111 6.98 3.33 14.37
CA LEU A 111 5.99 2.26 14.47
C LEU A 111 6.58 0.93 14.04
N PRO A 112 6.18 -0.18 14.69
CA PRO A 112 6.69 -1.49 14.37
C PRO A 112 6.28 -1.96 12.96
N ILE A 113 7.07 -2.87 12.38
CA ILE A 113 6.88 -3.43 11.04
C ILE A 113 5.50 -4.06 10.84
N THR A 114 4.83 -4.51 11.90
CA THR A 114 3.46 -5.05 11.84
C THR A 114 2.44 -4.08 11.24
N PHE A 115 2.73 -2.78 11.21
CA PHE A 115 1.92 -1.76 10.54
C PHE A 115 2.15 -1.66 9.03
N TRP A 116 3.02 -2.49 8.43
CA TRP A 116 3.39 -2.42 7.01
C TRP A 116 2.20 -2.33 6.05
N ALA A 117 1.16 -3.15 6.26
CA ALA A 117 0.00 -3.14 5.37
C ALA A 117 -0.73 -1.78 5.40
N LYS A 118 -0.77 -1.15 6.58
CA LYS A 118 -1.39 0.17 6.75
C LYS A 118 -0.53 1.28 6.15
N ALA A 119 0.79 1.17 6.32
CA ALA A 119 1.75 2.09 5.71
C ALA A 119 1.69 2.03 4.18
N VAL A 120 1.72 0.83 3.58
CA VAL A 120 1.59 0.62 2.12
C VAL A 120 0.27 1.18 1.58
N ASN A 121 -0.85 0.93 2.27
CA ASN A 121 -2.14 1.48 1.85
C ASN A 121 -2.16 3.01 1.88
N THR A 122 -1.57 3.60 2.93
CA THR A 122 -1.49 5.05 3.08
C THR A 122 -0.58 5.66 2.01
N ALA A 123 0.58 5.05 1.75
CA ALA A 123 1.48 5.44 0.68
C ALA A 123 0.77 5.42 -0.68
N CYS A 124 0.03 4.36 -0.99
CA CYS A 124 -0.75 4.26 -2.23
C CYS A 124 -1.80 5.38 -2.33
N TYR A 125 -2.57 5.61 -1.26
CA TYR A 125 -3.58 6.66 -1.20
C TYR A 125 -3.01 8.05 -1.48
N VAL A 126 -1.88 8.37 -0.83
CA VAL A 126 -1.18 9.66 -0.95
C VAL A 126 -0.57 9.82 -2.33
N GLN A 127 0.16 8.81 -2.81
CA GLN A 127 0.85 8.89 -4.10
C GLN A 127 -0.12 9.04 -5.27
N ASN A 128 -1.30 8.41 -5.23
CA ASN A 128 -2.32 8.61 -6.26
C ASN A 128 -2.85 10.06 -6.33
N ARG A 129 -2.71 10.85 -5.25
CA ARG A 129 -3.24 12.22 -5.13
C ARG A 129 -2.18 13.32 -5.23
N ILE A 130 -0.90 12.97 -5.16
CA ILE A 130 0.20 13.95 -5.16
C ILE A 130 1.11 13.77 -6.37
N LEU A 131 1.44 12.54 -6.75
CA LEU A 131 2.38 12.31 -7.84
C LEU A 131 1.72 12.61 -9.18
N VAL A 132 2.42 13.38 -10.01
CA VAL A 132 1.95 13.75 -11.34
C VAL A 132 2.42 12.72 -12.37
N VAL A 133 1.50 12.24 -13.20
CA VAL A 133 1.82 11.44 -14.37
C VAL A 133 2.32 12.39 -15.45
N LYS A 134 3.63 12.32 -15.75
CA LYS A 134 4.30 13.28 -16.64
C LYS A 134 3.64 13.43 -18.02
N SER A 135 3.12 12.34 -18.59
CA SER A 135 2.45 12.36 -19.91
C SER A 135 1.17 13.18 -19.94
N HIS A 136 0.50 13.35 -18.79
CA HIS A 136 -0.80 14.02 -18.70
C HIS A 136 -0.73 15.34 -17.93
N GLY A 137 0.34 15.59 -17.16
CA GLY A 137 0.42 16.75 -16.27
C GLY A 137 -0.60 16.74 -15.14
N MET A 138 -1.21 15.58 -14.86
CA MET A 138 -2.25 15.38 -13.84
C MET A 138 -1.89 14.24 -12.89
N THR A 139 -2.47 14.25 -11.70
CA THR A 139 -2.37 13.15 -10.75
C THR A 139 -3.20 11.94 -11.21
N PRO A 140 -2.82 10.70 -10.85
CA PRO A 140 -3.66 9.54 -11.12
C PRO A 140 -5.10 9.71 -10.65
N TYR A 141 -5.28 10.35 -9.50
CA TYR A 141 -6.60 10.64 -8.95
C TYR A 141 -7.43 11.55 -9.85
N GLU A 142 -6.83 12.61 -10.40
CA GLU A 142 -7.49 13.50 -11.37
C GLU A 142 -7.88 12.76 -12.64
N ILE A 143 -7.00 11.92 -13.17
CA ILE A 143 -7.27 11.19 -14.41
C ILE A 143 -8.39 10.16 -14.19
N TRP A 144 -8.36 9.44 -13.07
CA TRP A 144 -9.34 8.40 -12.74
C TRP A 144 -10.70 8.95 -12.34
N HIS A 145 -10.74 9.93 -11.43
CA HIS A 145 -11.99 10.45 -10.87
C HIS A 145 -12.51 11.69 -11.60
N LYS A 146 -11.77 12.18 -12.61
CA LYS A 146 -12.06 13.44 -13.34
C LYS A 146 -12.29 14.64 -12.42
N ARG A 147 -11.61 14.66 -11.26
CA ARG A 147 -11.71 15.73 -10.24
C ARG A 147 -10.41 15.92 -9.48
N LYS A 148 -10.13 17.15 -9.06
CA LYS A 148 -8.94 17.46 -8.25
C LYS A 148 -9.02 16.82 -6.86
N PRO A 149 -7.93 16.24 -6.34
CA PRO A 149 -7.89 15.74 -4.98
C PRO A 149 -7.88 16.90 -3.98
N PHE A 150 -8.60 16.74 -2.87
CA PHE A 150 -8.47 17.63 -1.73
C PHE A 150 -7.31 17.17 -0.83
N ILE A 151 -6.18 17.86 -0.89
CA ILE A 151 -4.95 17.48 -0.18
C ILE A 151 -4.90 17.92 1.29
N GLY A 152 -5.71 18.91 1.70
CA GLY A 152 -5.76 19.39 3.08
C GLY A 152 -6.26 18.35 4.09
N PHE A 153 -6.80 17.24 3.60
CA PHE A 153 -7.21 16.09 4.41
C PHE A 153 -6.04 15.16 4.77
N LEU A 154 -4.89 15.28 4.11
CA LEU A 154 -3.77 14.38 4.33
C LEU A 154 -3.08 14.65 5.67
N LYS A 155 -2.67 13.57 6.34
CA LYS A 155 -1.99 13.60 7.64
C LYS A 155 -0.73 12.74 7.65
N PRO A 156 0.32 13.10 8.42
CA PRO A 156 1.52 12.28 8.56
C PRO A 156 1.18 10.91 9.13
N PHE A 157 1.62 9.85 8.46
CA PHE A 157 1.37 8.48 8.91
C PHE A 157 1.94 8.26 10.32
N GLY A 158 1.18 7.59 11.19
CA GLY A 158 1.61 7.25 12.54
C GLY A 158 1.64 8.41 13.53
N CYS A 159 1.24 9.63 13.14
CA CYS A 159 1.11 10.72 14.10
C CYS A 159 0.14 10.38 15.23
N GLN A 160 0.39 10.97 16.41
CA GLN A 160 -0.48 10.77 17.56
C GLN A 160 -1.81 11.47 17.32
N CYS A 161 -2.90 10.80 17.68
CA CYS A 161 -4.22 11.37 17.59
C CYS A 161 -5.11 10.89 18.73
N THR A 162 -6.19 11.63 18.96
CA THR A 162 -7.23 11.26 19.92
C THR A 162 -8.57 11.18 19.22
N ILE A 163 -9.33 10.15 19.55
CA ILE A 163 -10.72 9.99 19.12
C ILE A 163 -11.63 9.95 20.34
N LEU A 164 -12.88 10.38 20.15
CA LEU A 164 -13.91 10.21 21.17
C LEU A 164 -14.26 8.72 21.27
N ASN A 165 -14.11 8.15 22.46
CA ASN A 165 -14.56 6.81 22.77
C ASN A 165 -16.08 6.84 22.93
N THR A 166 -16.82 6.30 21.95
CA THR A 166 -18.29 6.29 21.94
C THR A 166 -18.89 5.06 22.60
N LYS A 167 -18.13 4.29 23.39
CA LYS A 167 -18.68 3.14 24.11
C LYS A 167 -19.74 3.60 25.11
N ASP A 168 -20.94 3.02 25.01
CA ASP A 168 -22.15 3.43 25.75
C ASP A 168 -22.08 3.27 27.29
N HIS A 169 -21.02 2.66 27.81
CA HIS A 169 -20.83 2.40 29.25
C HIS A 169 -19.58 3.05 29.85
N LEU A 170 -19.19 4.23 29.37
CA LEU A 170 -18.16 5.01 30.07
C LEU A 170 -18.72 5.51 31.40
N ALA A 171 -18.13 5.05 32.50
CA ALA A 171 -18.44 5.58 33.83
C ALA A 171 -18.21 7.10 33.85
N LYS A 172 -18.92 7.80 34.74
CA LYS A 172 -19.01 9.28 34.81
C LYS A 172 -17.65 10.01 34.85
N PHE A 173 -16.56 9.30 35.14
CA PHE A 173 -15.19 9.81 35.26
C PHE A 173 -14.15 9.12 34.35
N THR A 174 -14.55 8.30 33.38
CA THR A 174 -13.59 7.64 32.47
C THR A 174 -13.07 8.61 31.41
N GLU A 175 -11.78 8.50 31.05
CA GLU A 175 -11.16 9.26 29.96
C GLU A 175 -11.95 8.99 28.66
N LYS A 176 -12.71 9.98 28.19
CA LYS A 176 -13.54 9.88 26.98
C LYS A 176 -12.72 9.91 25.70
N LEU A 177 -11.42 10.22 25.78
CA LEU A 177 -10.53 10.30 24.64
C LEU A 177 -9.62 9.08 24.61
N ALA A 178 -9.62 8.36 23.49
CA ALA A 178 -8.75 7.22 23.27
C ALA A 178 -7.48 7.65 22.56
N ARG A 179 -6.31 7.41 23.19
CA ARG A 179 -5.00 7.66 22.57
C ARG A 179 -4.79 6.70 21.41
N SER A 180 -4.45 7.25 20.25
CA SER A 180 -4.41 6.52 19.00
C SER A 180 -3.23 6.93 18.11
N TYR A 181 -2.94 6.11 17.11
CA TYR A 181 -2.05 6.43 15.99
C TYR A 181 -2.87 6.52 14.70
N PHE A 182 -2.57 7.52 13.87
CA PHE A 182 -3.13 7.57 12.52
C PHE A 182 -2.54 6.46 11.65
N VAL A 183 -3.37 5.64 11.01
CA VAL A 183 -2.92 4.48 10.21
C VAL A 183 -3.51 4.42 8.81
N GLY A 184 -4.10 5.51 8.32
CA GLY A 184 -4.53 5.65 6.94
C GLY A 184 -5.98 6.11 6.80
N TYR A 185 -6.53 5.98 5.59
CA TYR A 185 -7.82 6.57 5.24
C TYR A 185 -8.90 5.50 5.03
N SER A 186 -10.16 5.85 5.29
CA SER A 186 -11.29 4.98 4.97
C SER A 186 -11.45 4.82 3.45
N SER A 187 -11.88 3.64 3.01
CA SER A 187 -12.20 3.36 1.61
C SER A 187 -13.61 3.80 1.22
N HIS A 188 -14.49 4.02 2.19
CA HIS A 188 -15.93 4.23 1.95
C HIS A 188 -16.41 5.64 2.32
N ALA A 189 -15.71 6.31 3.22
CA ALA A 189 -16.10 7.63 3.71
C ALA A 189 -14.92 8.61 3.75
N LYS A 190 -15.22 9.90 3.86
CA LYS A 190 -14.22 10.93 4.19
C LYS A 190 -13.88 10.84 5.69
N ALA A 191 -13.22 9.76 6.06
CA ALA A 191 -12.87 9.42 7.43
C ALA A 191 -11.44 8.88 7.51
N TYR A 192 -10.89 8.94 8.72
CA TYR A 192 -9.57 8.45 9.05
C TYR A 192 -9.66 7.08 9.72
N ARG A 193 -8.65 6.24 9.50
CA ARG A 193 -8.44 4.99 10.22
C ARG A 193 -7.39 5.25 11.29
N VAL A 194 -7.75 4.96 12.54
CA VAL A 194 -6.88 5.16 13.69
C VAL A 194 -6.71 3.84 14.43
N TYR A 195 -5.51 3.59 14.92
CA TYR A 195 -5.20 2.46 15.77
C TYR A 195 -5.25 2.90 17.22
N ILE A 196 -6.21 2.38 17.98
CA ILE A 196 -6.37 2.68 19.41
C ILE A 196 -5.34 1.88 20.20
N LYS A 197 -4.49 2.55 20.97
CA LYS A 197 -3.37 1.90 21.67
C LYS A 197 -3.84 0.89 22.71
N ASP A 198 -4.88 1.22 23.46
CA ASP A 198 -5.35 0.43 24.60
C ASP A 198 -6.04 -0.88 24.15
N SER A 199 -6.93 -0.78 23.16
CA SER A 199 -7.68 -1.94 22.66
C SER A 199 -6.96 -2.70 21.55
N ARG A 200 -5.95 -2.09 20.92
CA ARG A 200 -5.24 -2.62 19.74
C ARG A 200 -6.15 -2.83 18.52
N ILE A 201 -7.26 -2.10 18.46
CA ILE A 201 -8.26 -2.16 17.39
C ILE A 201 -8.08 -0.97 16.46
N ILE A 202 -8.40 -1.17 15.18
CA ILE A 202 -8.48 -0.09 14.19
C ILE A 202 -9.93 0.37 14.08
N GLU A 203 -10.16 1.66 14.27
CA GLU A 203 -11.46 2.30 14.16
C GLU A 203 -11.46 3.33 13.03
N GLU A 204 -12.62 3.53 12.41
CA GLU A 204 -12.81 4.59 11.41
C GLU A 204 -13.59 5.75 12.03
N SER A 205 -13.07 6.97 11.92
CA SER A 205 -13.74 8.16 12.44
C SER A 205 -13.44 9.39 11.57
N ALA A 206 -14.46 10.22 11.35
CA ALA A 206 -14.28 11.52 10.70
C ALA A 206 -13.75 12.60 11.66
N ASN A 207 -14.03 12.44 12.97
CA ASN A 207 -13.71 13.41 14.01
C ASN A 207 -12.48 12.93 14.78
N VAL A 208 -11.30 13.31 14.28
CA VAL A 208 -10.01 12.94 14.86
C VAL A 208 -9.22 14.21 15.16
N GLN A 209 -8.71 14.33 16.38
CA GLN A 209 -7.80 15.41 16.76
C GLN A 209 -6.36 14.91 16.57
N PHE A 210 -5.61 15.57 15.70
CA PHE A 210 -4.24 15.18 15.36
C PHE A 210 -3.23 16.03 16.13
N ASN A 211 -2.18 15.38 16.60
CA ASN A 211 -1.00 16.01 17.17
C ASN A 211 0.20 15.64 16.29
N GLU A 212 0.40 16.43 15.24
CA GLU A 212 1.38 16.17 14.17
C GLU A 212 2.82 16.51 14.59
N HIS A 213 3.00 17.33 15.63
CA HIS A 213 4.32 17.79 16.07
C HIS A 213 4.95 16.90 17.14
N THR A 214 4.19 15.95 17.69
CA THR A 214 4.70 15.07 18.74
C THR A 214 5.42 13.88 18.13
N ILE A 215 6.72 13.78 18.43
CA ILE A 215 7.55 12.65 18.03
C ILE A 215 7.17 11.42 18.86
N ASN A 216 6.93 10.30 18.19
CA ASN A 216 6.72 9.03 18.85
C ASN A 216 8.02 8.52 19.47
N LYS A 217 7.95 8.10 20.74
CA LYS A 217 9.03 7.33 21.34
C LYS A 217 8.92 5.89 20.84
N PRO A 218 10.00 5.27 20.33
CA PRO A 218 9.98 3.85 20.01
C PRO A 218 9.60 3.08 21.28
N GLY A 219 8.66 2.15 21.16
CA GLY A 219 8.22 1.34 22.30
C GLY A 219 9.34 0.39 22.76
N THR A 220 9.25 -0.11 23.99
CA THR A 220 10.18 -1.11 24.58
C THR A 220 10.07 -2.50 23.93
N SER A 221 9.54 -2.58 22.71
CA SER A 221 9.44 -3.84 21.97
C SER A 221 10.81 -4.26 21.45
N PRO A 222 11.04 -5.57 21.22
CA PRO A 222 12.33 -6.05 20.73
C PRO A 222 12.77 -5.36 19.43
N ASP A 223 14.08 -5.14 19.28
CA ASP A 223 14.64 -4.39 18.15
C ASP A 223 14.25 -4.94 16.78
N TRP A 224 14.06 -6.26 16.65
CA TRP A 224 13.63 -6.90 15.40
C TRP A 224 12.27 -6.40 14.91
N LEU A 225 11.39 -5.96 15.81
CA LEU A 225 10.08 -5.41 15.45
C LEU A 225 10.19 -4.04 14.75
N PHE A 226 11.35 -3.42 14.82
CA PHE A 226 11.69 -2.16 14.16
C PHE A 226 12.74 -2.35 13.06
N ASP A 227 13.17 -3.57 12.76
CA ASP A 227 14.08 -3.85 11.65
C ASP A 227 13.32 -3.82 10.31
N LEU A 228 13.35 -2.66 9.66
CA LEU A 228 12.68 -2.45 8.39
C LEU A 228 13.46 -3.01 7.18
N ASN A 229 14.68 -3.55 7.39
CA ASN A 229 15.38 -4.26 6.33
C ASN A 229 14.63 -5.54 5.94
N GLU A 230 13.97 -6.20 6.90
CA GLU A 230 13.12 -7.36 6.66
C GLU A 230 12.01 -7.03 5.67
N LEU A 231 11.44 -5.82 5.74
CA LEU A 231 10.42 -5.38 4.78
C LEU A 231 10.99 -5.32 3.35
N THR A 232 12.19 -4.76 3.20
CA THR A 232 12.82 -4.57 1.87
C THR A 232 13.30 -5.88 1.26
N SER A 233 13.85 -6.78 2.09
CA SER A 233 14.26 -8.12 1.66
C SER A 233 13.04 -9.00 1.36
N THR A 234 11.97 -8.92 2.16
CA THR A 234 10.71 -9.65 1.92
C THR A 234 10.06 -9.23 0.59
N PHE A 235 10.10 -7.94 0.27
CA PHE A 235 9.59 -7.43 -1.01
C PHE A 235 10.61 -7.49 -2.16
N ASN A 236 11.80 -8.10 -1.97
CA ASN A 236 12.84 -8.33 -2.98
C ASN A 236 13.19 -7.09 -3.82
N LEU A 237 13.58 -5.98 -3.18
CA LEU A 237 14.05 -4.78 -3.91
C LEU A 237 15.49 -4.86 -4.40
N LEU A 238 16.19 -5.98 -4.17
CA LEU A 238 17.55 -6.22 -4.65
C LEU A 238 17.59 -7.42 -5.61
N LYS A 239 17.36 -7.15 -6.89
CA LYS A 239 18.16 -7.76 -7.96
C LYS A 239 18.59 -6.65 -8.90
N GLU A 240 19.80 -6.14 -8.69
CA GLU A 240 20.55 -5.63 -9.83
C GLU A 240 20.76 -6.81 -10.78
N TYR A 241 20.42 -6.58 -12.04
CA TYR A 241 20.76 -7.46 -13.13
C TYR A 241 22.29 -7.56 -13.20
N VAL A 242 22.85 -8.71 -12.84
CA VAL A 242 24.24 -9.05 -13.15
C VAL A 242 24.21 -9.75 -14.50
N PRO A 243 24.75 -9.15 -15.59
CA PRO A 243 24.87 -9.86 -16.84
C PRO A 243 25.83 -11.04 -16.65
N GLU A 244 25.42 -12.24 -17.08
CA GLU A 244 26.34 -13.36 -17.21
C GLU A 244 27.46 -12.96 -18.18
N LEU A 245 28.69 -12.88 -17.67
CA LEU A 245 29.87 -12.83 -18.51
C LEU A 245 29.92 -14.15 -19.29
N GLN A 246 29.56 -14.10 -20.57
CA GLN A 246 29.88 -15.17 -21.50
C GLN A 246 31.40 -15.27 -21.55
N THR A 247 31.93 -16.31 -20.92
CA THR A 247 33.30 -16.76 -21.17
C THR A 247 33.34 -17.27 -22.60
N THR A 248 33.79 -16.42 -23.51
CA THR A 248 34.25 -16.87 -24.82
C THR A 248 35.51 -17.70 -24.59
N THR A 249 35.37 -19.03 -24.60
CA THR A 249 36.50 -19.91 -24.88
C THR A 249 36.96 -19.58 -26.28
N SER A 250 38.09 -18.87 -26.36
CA SER A 250 38.87 -18.74 -27.57
C SER A 250 39.45 -20.11 -27.90
N ASP A 251 38.86 -20.80 -28.87
CA ASP A 251 39.55 -21.87 -29.58
C ASP A 251 40.69 -21.22 -30.37
N SER A 252 41.91 -21.35 -29.85
CA SER A 252 43.14 -21.14 -30.61
C SER A 252 43.56 -22.46 -31.24
N ILE A 253 43.72 -22.39 -32.56
CA ILE A 253 44.28 -23.32 -33.56
C ILE A 253 45.28 -24.34 -32.98
#